data_AF-A0A0N0JJT9-F1
#
_entry.id   AF-A0A0N0JJT9-F1
#
_cell.length_a   1.000
_cell.length_b   1.000
_cell.length_c   1.000
_cell.angle_alpha   90.00
_cell.angle_beta   90.00
_cell.angle_gamma   90.00
#
_symmetry.space_group_name_H-M   'P 1'
#
loop_
_entity.id
_entity.type
_entity.pdbx_description
1 polymer ?
#
loop_
_entity_poly.entity_id
_entity_poly.type
_entity_poly.pdbx_seq_one_letter_code
_entity_poly.pdbx_strand_id
1 'polypeptide(L)'
;MSPERFAALAQAYGGIDRWPAELRTAGWHLAAADPACAQALAQAEALDFKLAAWTVAPPTPALRQRMVARRRRGWIVRARLWWSAIGVGTVLAGAVAGLGAAVVIGPDRVAPRLDASVFESAGEEG
;
A
#
# COMPACT_ATOMS: atom_id res chain seq x y z
N MET A 1 -29.48 32.14 1.60
CA MET A 1 -28.34 32.15 0.65
C MET A 1 -28.68 33.08 -0.52
N SER A 2 -27.72 33.52 -1.33
CA SER A 2 -28.04 34.31 -2.53
C SER A 2 -28.45 33.42 -3.71
N PRO A 3 -29.27 33.91 -4.66
CA PRO A 3 -29.65 33.17 -5.87
C PRO A 3 -28.44 32.76 -6.73
N GLU A 4 -27.40 33.58 -6.81
CA GLU A 4 -26.19 33.27 -7.59
C GLU A 4 -25.44 32.08 -6.99
N ARG A 5 -25.33 32.04 -5.65
CA ARG A 5 -24.71 30.90 -4.95
C ARG A 5 -25.55 29.63 -5.09
N PHE A 6 -26.87 29.76 -5.07
CA PHE A 6 -27.79 28.65 -5.32
C PHE A 6 -27.58 28.07 -6.72
N ALA A 7 -27.54 28.92 -7.75
CA ALA A 7 -27.32 28.48 -9.13
C ALA A 7 -25.95 27.80 -9.30
N ALA A 8 -24.89 28.34 -8.68
CA ALA A 8 -23.57 27.72 -8.71
C ALA A 8 -23.56 26.32 -8.05
N LEU A 9 -24.29 26.14 -6.95
CA LEU A 9 -24.42 24.83 -6.30
C LEU A 9 -25.23 23.85 -7.16
N ALA A 10 -26.35 24.29 -7.73
CA ALA A 10 -27.16 23.46 -8.63
C ALA A 10 -26.36 23.01 -9.86
N GLN A 11 -25.52 23.88 -10.42
CA GLN A 11 -24.68 23.55 -11.56
C GLN A 11 -23.52 22.60 -11.20
N ALA A 12 -22.92 22.77 -10.02
CA ALA A 12 -21.78 21.96 -9.59
C ALA A 12 -22.19 20.58 -9.07
N TYR A 13 -23.31 20.50 -8.35
CA TYR A 13 -23.73 19.29 -7.62
C TYR A 13 -25.00 18.64 -8.17
N GLY A 14 -25.79 19.33 -9.00
CA GLY A 14 -27.11 18.85 -9.42
C GLY A 14 -28.18 19.09 -8.34
N GLY A 15 -29.05 18.11 -8.12
CA GLY A 15 -30.10 18.18 -7.10
C GLY A 15 -29.59 18.42 -5.67
N ILE A 16 -30.44 18.96 -4.79
CA ILE A 16 -30.08 19.36 -3.42
C ILE A 16 -29.58 18.18 -2.58
N ASP A 17 -30.01 16.96 -2.87
CA ASP A 17 -29.57 15.73 -2.17
C ASP A 17 -28.08 15.40 -2.34
N ARG A 18 -27.35 16.10 -3.22
CA ARG A 18 -25.91 15.94 -3.42
C ARG A 18 -25.11 17.09 -2.86
N TRP A 19 -25.77 18.14 -2.38
CA TRP A 19 -25.12 19.33 -1.85
C TRP A 19 -24.48 19.04 -0.49
N PRO A 20 -23.48 19.85 -0.08
CA PRO A 20 -22.97 19.85 1.29
C PRO A 20 -24.10 19.96 2.30
N ALA A 21 -24.05 19.17 3.37
CA ALA A 21 -25.16 18.99 4.30
C ALA A 21 -25.61 20.31 4.95
N GLU A 22 -24.67 21.21 5.21
CA GLU A 22 -24.87 22.49 5.87
C GLU A 22 -25.67 23.47 4.98
N LEU A 23 -25.70 23.22 3.68
CA LEU A 23 -26.33 24.11 2.70
C LEU A 23 -27.71 23.62 2.24
N ARG A 24 -28.07 22.36 2.50
CA ARG A 24 -29.33 21.76 2.00
C ARG A 24 -30.57 22.48 2.52
N THR A 25 -30.64 22.72 3.84
CA THR A 25 -31.79 23.38 4.47
C THR A 25 -31.99 24.78 3.91
N ALA A 26 -30.91 25.54 3.76
CA ALA A 26 -30.95 26.87 3.16
C ALA A 26 -31.35 26.83 1.67
N GLY A 27 -30.97 25.76 0.96
CA GLY A 27 -31.34 25.53 -0.44
C GLY A 27 -32.82 25.27 -0.59
N TRP A 28 -33.37 24.36 0.21
CA TRP A 28 -34.81 24.09 0.23
C TRP A 28 -35.63 25.33 0.58
N HIS A 29 -35.19 26.10 1.58
CA HIS A 29 -35.86 27.34 1.95
C HIS A 29 -35.87 28.37 0.81
N LEU A 30 -34.75 28.52 0.09
CA LEU A 30 -34.70 29.46 -1.03
C LEU A 30 -35.53 28.96 -2.23
N ALA A 31 -35.47 27.67 -2.55
CA ALA A 31 -36.29 27.09 -3.62
C ALA A 31 -37.79 27.20 -3.30
N ALA A 32 -38.20 27.07 -2.05
CA ALA A 32 -39.59 27.26 -1.63
C ALA A 32 -40.04 28.74 -1.74
N ALA A 33 -39.11 29.68 -1.55
CA ALA A 33 -39.40 31.12 -1.56
C ALA A 33 -39.30 31.77 -2.94
N ASP A 34 -38.48 31.23 -3.85
CA ASP A 34 -38.21 31.79 -5.17
C ASP A 34 -38.53 30.78 -6.30
N PRO A 35 -39.56 31.04 -7.12
CA PRO A 35 -39.93 30.20 -8.26
C PRO A 35 -38.80 29.98 -9.28
N ALA A 36 -37.91 30.97 -9.47
CA ALA A 36 -36.78 30.82 -10.40
C ALA A 36 -35.76 29.80 -9.87
N CYS A 37 -35.47 29.85 -8.57
CA CYS A 37 -34.63 28.85 -7.90
C CYS A 37 -35.27 27.45 -7.92
N ALA A 38 -36.59 27.36 -7.68
CA ALA A 38 -37.32 26.09 -7.80
C ALA A 38 -37.22 25.49 -9.22
N GLN A 39 -37.38 26.33 -10.24
CA GLN A 39 -37.28 25.89 -11.63
C GLN A 39 -35.86 25.43 -11.98
N ALA A 40 -34.84 26.17 -11.54
CA ALA A 40 -33.44 25.77 -11.75
C ALA A 40 -33.13 24.41 -11.10
N LEU A 41 -33.65 24.18 -9.90
CA LEU A 41 -33.50 22.90 -9.21
C LEU A 41 -34.21 21.76 -9.94
N ALA A 42 -35.45 21.95 -10.36
CA ALA A 42 -36.20 20.95 -11.11
C ALA A 42 -35.50 20.56 -12.42
N GLN A 43 -34.85 21.51 -13.09
CA GLN A 43 -34.03 21.23 -14.28
C GLN A 43 -32.81 20.37 -13.95
N ALA A 44 -32.09 20.68 -12.86
CA ALA A 44 -30.96 19.91 -12.39
C ALA A 44 -31.36 18.47 -12.03
N GLU A 45 -32.46 18.30 -11.30
CA GLU A 45 -33.00 16.99 -10.92
C GLU A 45 -33.48 16.18 -12.14
N ALA A 46 -34.10 16.84 -13.13
CA ALA A 46 -34.51 16.17 -14.36
C ALA A 46 -33.31 15.66 -15.17
N LEU A 47 -32.20 16.41 -15.20
CA LEU A 47 -30.95 15.95 -15.81
C LEU A 47 -30.37 14.76 -15.04
N ASP A 48 -30.31 14.87 -13.71
CA ASP A 48 -29.84 13.80 -12.84
C ASP A 48 -30.63 12.50 -13.04
N PHE A 49 -31.95 12.60 -13.18
CA PHE A 49 -32.81 11.44 -13.45
C PHE A 49 -32.48 10.80 -14.81
N LYS A 50 -32.29 11.61 -15.86
CA LYS A 50 -31.89 11.11 -17.19
C LYS A 50 -30.52 10.43 -17.15
N LEU A 51 -29.56 10.99 -16.41
CA LEU A 51 -28.23 10.41 -16.25
C LEU A 51 -28.27 9.12 -15.43
N ALA A 52 -29.11 9.05 -14.40
CA ALA A 52 -29.29 7.83 -13.60
C ALA A 52 -29.91 6.68 -14.42
N ALA A 53 -30.79 7.00 -15.36
CA ALA A 53 -31.38 6.04 -16.28
C ALA A 53 -30.43 5.61 -17.41
N TRP A 54 -29.35 6.36 -17.65
CA TRP A 54 -28.42 6.07 -18.73
C TRP A 54 -27.55 4.85 -18.40
N THR A 55 -27.75 3.77 -19.15
CA THR A 55 -26.92 2.56 -19.05
C THR A 55 -25.88 2.53 -20.16
N VAL A 56 -24.65 2.20 -19.80
CA VAL A 56 -23.55 2.02 -20.76
C VAL A 56 -23.33 0.53 -20.99
N ALA A 57 -23.08 0.13 -22.25
CA ALA A 57 -22.76 -1.25 -22.58
C ALA A 57 -21.54 -1.73 -21.76
N PRO A 58 -21.55 -3.00 -21.29
CA PRO A 58 -20.44 -3.52 -20.51
C PRO A 58 -19.13 -3.49 -21.33
N PRO A 59 -17.98 -3.20 -20.69
CA PRO A 59 -16.70 -3.17 -21.38
C PRO A 59 -16.36 -4.55 -21.97
N THR A 60 -15.76 -4.54 -23.17
CA THR A 60 -15.41 -5.78 -23.86
C THR A 60 -14.44 -6.65 -23.02
N PRO A 61 -14.51 -7.98 -23.15
CA PRO A 61 -13.59 -8.88 -22.44
C PRO A 61 -12.11 -8.54 -22.68
N ALA A 62 -11.76 -8.15 -23.92
CA ALA A 62 -10.41 -7.74 -24.28
C ALA A 62 -9.95 -6.48 -23.51
N LEU A 63 -10.81 -5.48 -23.35
CA LEU A 63 -10.49 -4.28 -22.56
C LEU A 63 -10.27 -4.64 -21.08
N ARG A 64 -11.14 -5.49 -20.53
CA ARG A 64 -11.03 -5.97 -19.15
C ARG A 64 -9.70 -6.70 -18.91
N GLN A 65 -9.33 -7.61 -19.82
CA GLN A 65 -8.06 -8.34 -19.76
C GLN A 65 -6.85 -7.39 -19.83
N ARG A 66 -6.88 -6.40 -20.74
CA ARG A 66 -5.81 -5.39 -20.84
C ARG A 66 -5.64 -4.59 -19.56
N MET A 67 -6.73 -4.18 -18.90
CA MET A 67 -6.66 -3.46 -17.62
C MET A 67 -6.07 -4.32 -16.49
N VAL A 68 -6.51 -5.58 -16.38
CA VAL A 68 -5.98 -6.53 -15.38
C VAL A 68 -4.48 -6.80 -15.62
N ALA A 69 -4.09 -7.04 -16.88
CA ALA A 69 -2.69 -7.27 -17.25
C ALA A 69 -1.81 -6.06 -16.92
N ARG A 70 -2.28 -4.83 -17.19
CA ARG A 70 -1.54 -3.60 -16.87
C ARG A 70 -1.29 -3.46 -15.37
N ARG A 71 -2.29 -3.76 -14.53
CA ARG A 71 -2.15 -3.72 -13.07
C ARG A 71 -1.20 -4.80 -12.54
N ARG A 72 -1.31 -6.04 -13.05
CA ARG A 72 -0.40 -7.14 -12.68
C ARG A 72 1.05 -6.83 -13.02
N ARG A 73 1.33 -6.25 -14.18
CA ARG A 73 2.70 -5.89 -14.59
C ARG A 73 3.37 -4.92 -13.61
N GLY A 74 2.64 -3.92 -13.12
CA GLY A 74 3.16 -2.96 -12.12
C GLY A 74 3.51 -3.61 -10.78
N TRP A 75 2.70 -4.58 -10.33
CA TRP A 75 2.95 -5.31 -9.09
C TRP A 75 4.14 -6.25 -9.20
N ILE A 76 4.26 -6.98 -10.32
CA ILE A 76 5.40 -7.89 -10.57
C ILE A 76 6.72 -7.11 -10.62
N VAL A 77 6.74 -5.94 -11.28
CA VAL A 77 7.94 -5.09 -11.34
C VAL A 77 8.33 -4.59 -9.94
N ARG A 78 7.37 -4.09 -9.15
CA ARG A 78 7.62 -3.65 -7.77
C ARG A 78 8.12 -4.78 -6.87
N ALA A 79 7.47 -5.94 -6.93
CA ALA A 79 7.88 -7.12 -6.17
C ALA A 79 9.30 -7.52 -6.57
N ARG A 80 9.61 -7.57 -7.87
CA ARG A 80 10.94 -7.92 -8.37
C ARG A 80 12.01 -6.92 -7.92
N LEU A 81 11.74 -5.60 -7.94
CA LEU A 81 12.65 -4.60 -7.38
C LEU A 81 12.86 -4.81 -5.86
N TRP A 82 11.81 -5.07 -5.11
CA TRP A 82 11.89 -5.30 -3.67
C TRP A 82 12.69 -6.57 -3.33
N TRP A 83 12.47 -7.66 -4.08
CA TRP A 83 13.26 -8.89 -3.97
C TRP A 83 14.72 -8.70 -4.43
N SER A 84 14.98 -7.88 -5.44
CA SER A 84 16.34 -7.52 -5.84
C SER A 84 17.10 -6.77 -4.74
N ALA A 85 16.41 -5.94 -3.95
CA ALA A 85 17.03 -5.26 -2.81
C ALA A 85 17.48 -6.24 -1.71
N ILE A 86 16.73 -7.33 -1.49
CA ILE A 86 17.10 -8.38 -0.52
C ILE A 86 18.37 -9.12 -0.96
N GLY A 87 18.50 -9.41 -2.27
CA GLY A 87 19.67 -10.11 -2.82
C GLY A 87 20.99 -9.33 -2.74
N VAL A 88 20.94 -7.99 -2.78
CA VAL A 88 22.14 -7.14 -2.61
C VAL A 88 22.54 -7.03 -1.12
N GLY A 89 21.57 -7.08 -0.20
CA GLY A 89 21.83 -6.98 1.24
C GLY A 89 22.56 -8.18 1.84
N THR A 90 22.35 -9.40 1.33
CA THR A 90 23.01 -10.60 1.88
C THR A 90 24.49 -10.69 1.54
N VAL A 91 24.95 -10.05 0.46
CA VAL A 91 26.37 -10.06 0.07
C VAL A 91 27.23 -9.23 1.04
N LEU A 92 26.68 -8.18 1.66
CA LEU A 92 27.41 -7.38 2.65
C LEU A 92 27.49 -8.07 4.03
N ALA A 93 26.52 -8.91 4.38
CA ALA A 93 26.50 -9.62 5.67
C ALA A 93 27.44 -10.85 5.70
N GLY A 94 27.74 -11.46 4.55
CA GLY A 94 28.70 -12.57 4.45
C GLY A 94 30.15 -12.16 4.74
N ALA A 95 30.51 -10.88 4.54
CA ALA A 95 31.87 -10.39 4.74
C ALA A 95 32.25 -10.19 6.23
N VAL A 96 31.26 -10.03 7.13
CA VAL A 96 31.52 -9.81 8.56
C VAL A 96 31.68 -11.12 9.33
N ALA A 97 31.03 -12.21 8.90
CA ALA A 97 31.14 -13.51 9.56
C ALA A 97 32.48 -14.22 9.30
N GLY A 98 33.13 -13.98 8.15
CA GLY A 98 34.43 -14.58 7.81
C GLY A 98 35.61 -14.01 8.60
N LEU A 99 35.54 -12.74 9.04
CA LEU A 99 36.62 -12.08 9.79
C LEU A 99 36.61 -12.39 11.29
N GLY A 100 35.47 -12.78 11.86
CA GLY A 100 35.37 -13.15 13.28
C GLY A 100 36.02 -14.50 13.63
N ALA A 101 36.09 -15.43 12.67
CA ALA A 101 36.65 -16.76 12.92
C ALA A 101 38.19 -16.77 13.05
N ALA A 102 38.89 -15.76 12.51
CA ALA A 102 40.35 -15.70 12.55
C ALA A 102 40.93 -15.16 13.87
N VAL A 103 40.13 -14.48 14.70
CA VAL A 103 40.61 -13.86 15.95
C VAL A 103 40.50 -14.78 17.17
N VAL A 104 39.68 -15.83 17.10
CA VAL A 104 39.41 -16.70 18.28
C VAL A 104 40.46 -17.81 18.46
N ILE A 105 41.30 -18.10 17.47
CA ILE A 105 42.40 -19.07 17.62
C ILE A 105 43.69 -18.30 17.91
N GLY A 106 43.73 -17.68 19.10
CA GLY A 106 44.94 -17.19 19.76
C GLY A 106 45.40 -18.21 20.81
N PRO A 107 46.70 -18.52 20.90
CA PRO A 107 47.19 -19.76 21.48
C PRO A 107 47.47 -19.62 22.97
N ASP A 108 46.48 -19.90 23.83
CA ASP A 108 46.75 -20.11 25.26
C ASP A 108 45.81 -21.15 25.85
N ARG A 109 46.18 -22.41 25.65
CA ARG A 109 45.83 -23.50 26.57
C ARG A 109 47.08 -24.32 26.86
N VAL A 110 47.91 -23.77 27.75
CA VAL A 110 48.69 -24.61 28.64
C VAL A 110 47.87 -24.79 29.91
N ALA A 111 47.44 -26.01 30.20
CA ALA A 111 47.57 -26.53 31.55
C ALA A 111 47.69 -28.07 31.49
N PRO A 112 48.63 -28.64 32.26
CA PRO A 112 49.15 -29.98 32.09
C PRO A 112 48.22 -31.03 32.71
N ARG A 113 48.05 -32.17 32.04
CA ARG A 113 47.47 -33.36 32.67
C ARG A 113 48.60 -34.19 33.26
N LEU A 114 48.92 -33.92 34.52
CA LEU A 114 49.66 -34.82 35.38
C LEU A 114 48.67 -35.85 35.93
N ASP A 115 48.42 -36.90 35.15
CA ASP A 115 47.82 -38.11 35.70
C ASP A 115 48.98 -39.03 36.09
N ALA A 116 49.15 -39.15 37.40
CA ALA A 116 49.98 -40.16 38.02
C ALA A 116 49.50 -41.56 37.59
N SER A 117 50.28 -42.22 36.76
CA SER A 117 50.48 -43.67 36.83
C SER A 117 51.99 -43.87 36.78
N VAL A 118 52.58 -43.98 37.98
CA VAL A 118 53.07 -45.27 38.48
C VAL A 118 54.34 -45.64 37.72
N PHE A 119 55.46 -45.28 38.34
CA PHE A 119 56.64 -46.14 38.33
C PHE A 119 56.20 -47.57 38.64
N GLU A 120 55.99 -48.41 37.62
CA GLU A 120 56.02 -49.86 37.78
C GLU A 120 56.37 -50.54 36.45
N SER A 121 57.36 -51.43 36.50
CA SER A 121 58.12 -52.05 35.41
C SER A 121 59.02 -51.07 34.64
N ALA A 122 60.20 -50.72 35.18
CA ALA A 122 61.40 -51.56 35.09
C ALA A 122 61.53 -52.18 33.68
N GLY A 123 62.37 -51.57 32.85
CA GLY A 123 63.03 -52.34 31.81
C GLY A 123 64.02 -53.29 32.47
N GLU A 124 64.06 -54.52 31.98
CA GLU A 124 65.25 -55.34 31.72
C GLU A 124 64.76 -56.40 30.71
N GLU A 125 65.20 -56.35 29.45
CA GLU A 125 66.47 -56.88 28.91
C GLU A 125 66.46 -58.42 28.78
N GLY A 126 66.79 -58.91 27.58
CA GLY A 126 67.43 -60.22 27.36
C GLY A 126 66.52 -61.44 27.18
#